data_AF-A0A530LC64-F1
#
_entry.id   AF-A0A530LC64-F1
#
_cell.length_a   1.000
_cell.length_b   1.000
_cell.length_c   1.000
_cell.angle_alpha   90.00
_cell.angle_beta   90.00
_cell.angle_gamma   90.00
#
_symmetry.space_group_name_H-M   'P 1'
#
loop_
_entity.id
_entity.type
_entity.pdbx_description
1 polymer ?
#
loop_
_entity_poly.entity_id
_entity_poly.type
_entity_poly.pdbx_seq_one_letter_code
_entity_poly.pdbx_strand_id
1 'polypeptide(L)' 'MNIAQGKNAAGSVPFDQAKVDGLMEEAGIDVLLATSKHNTQYLLGGYKFIFFAA' A
#
# COMPACT_ATOMS: atom_id res chain seq x y z
N MET A 1 -13.07 -19.17 -8.57
CA MET A 1 -12.08 -18.23 -8.02
C MET A 1 -11.40 -17.55 -9.19
N ASN A 2 -11.66 -16.26 -9.40
CA ASN A 2 -11.03 -15.49 -10.47
C ASN A 2 -10.40 -14.24 -9.84
N ILE A 3 -9.16 -14.38 -9.36
CA ILE A 3 -8.34 -13.19 -9.12
C ILE A 3 -7.78 -12.84 -10.49
N ALA A 4 -8.50 -11.98 -11.20
CA ALA A 4 -7.97 -11.36 -12.40
C ALA A 4 -6.76 -10.53 -11.95
N GLN A 5 -5.57 -11.10 -12.11
CA GLN A 5 -4.31 -10.39 -11.99
C GLN A 5 -4.28 -9.36 -13.11
N GLY A 6 -4.79 -8.16 -12.83
CA GLY A 6 -4.57 -7.00 -13.66
C GLY A 6 -3.06 -6.89 -13.88
N LYS A 7 -2.66 -6.74 -15.15
CA LYS A 7 -1.27 -6.61 -15.59
C LYS A 7 -0.48 -5.70 -14.66
N ASN A 8 0.17 -6.27 -13.65
CA ASN A 8 1.24 -5.59 -12.93
C ASN A 8 2.43 -5.66 -13.87
N ALA A 9 2.60 -4.64 -14.71
CA ALA A 9 3.91 -4.33 -15.22
C ALA A 9 4.83 -4.27 -14.00
N ALA A 10 5.86 -5.11 -13.96
CA ALA A 10 6.89 -5.03 -12.94
C ALA A 10 7.48 -3.62 -13.01
N GLY A 11 7.02 -2.70 -12.15
CA GLY A 11 7.46 -1.30 -12.19
C GLY A 11 6.52 -0.24 -11.60
N SER A 12 5.21 -0.47 -11.42
CA SER A 12 4.33 0.56 -10.83
C SER A 12 4.13 0.36 -9.32
N VAL A 13 4.40 1.39 -8.53
CA VAL A 13 4.06 1.44 -7.10
C VAL A 13 2.55 1.23 -6.93
N PRO A 14 2.09 0.33 -6.05
CA PRO A 14 0.70 -0.14 -6.05
C PRO A 14 -0.27 0.76 -5.26
N PHE A 15 0.16 1.97 -4.93
CA PHE A 15 -0.60 2.99 -4.21
C PHE A 15 -0.31 4.37 -4.80
N ASP A 16 -1.03 5.39 -4.34
CA ASP A 16 -0.77 6.77 -4.75
C ASP A 16 0.48 7.29 -4.05
N GLN A 17 1.62 7.13 -4.73
CA GLN A 17 2.92 7.54 -4.21
C GLN A 17 2.99 9.05 -3.95
N ALA A 18 2.49 9.87 -4.88
CA ALA A 18 2.56 11.33 -4.78
C ALA A 18 1.82 11.85 -3.54
N LYS A 19 0.69 11.23 -3.21
CA LYS A 19 -0.05 11.56 -1.99
C LYS A 19 0.73 11.25 -0.72
N VAL A 20 1.36 10.06 -0.65
CA VAL A 20 2.14 9.67 0.54
C VAL A 20 3.36 10.56 0.70
N ASP A 21 4.09 10.81 -0.39
CA ASP A 21 5.27 11.67 -0.39
C ASP A 21 4.93 13.10 0.08
N GLY A 22 3.85 13.68 -0.43
CA GLY A 22 3.41 15.03 -0.01
C GLY A 22 2.99 15.11 1.45
N LEU A 23 2.29 14.09 1.97
CA LEU A 23 1.92 14.04 3.39
C LEU A 23 3.16 13.84 4.29
N MET A 24 4.15 13.06 3.85
CA MET A 24 5.40 12.88 4.56
C MET A 24 6.22 14.16 4.60
N GLU A 25 6.29 14.90 3.49
CA GLU A 25 6.95 16.20 3.40
C GLU A 25 6.27 17.25 4.28
N GLU A 26 4.93 17.38 4.21
CA GLU A 26 4.15 18.29 5.05
C GLU A 26 4.36 18.02 6.55
N ALA A 27 4.46 16.74 6.93
CA ALA A 27 4.70 16.33 8.31
C ALA A 27 6.19 16.36 8.72
N GLY A 28 7.11 16.57 7.79
CA GLY A 28 8.56 16.56 8.04
C GLY A 28 9.09 15.20 8.52
N ILE A 29 8.54 14.09 8.00
CA ILE A 29 8.92 12.72 8.42
C ILE A 29 9.66 11.97 7.32
N ASP A 30 10.78 11.35 7.67
CA ASP A 30 11.59 10.57 6.72
C ASP A 30 11.19 9.09 6.65
N VAL A 31 10.49 8.58 7.67
CA VAL A 31 10.13 7.15 7.80
C VAL A 31 8.69 6.98 8.25
N LEU A 32 7.94 6.14 7.53
CA LEU A 32 6.58 5.74 7.85
C LEU A 32 6.52 4.29 8.38
N LEU A 33 6.10 4.11 9.63
CA LEU A 33 5.78 2.81 10.21
C LEU A 33 4.26 2.57 10.19
N ALA A 34 3.77 1.71 9.30
CA ALA A 34 2.36 1.35 9.22
C ALA A 34 2.04 0.09 10.04
N THR A 35 1.16 0.22 11.04
CA THR A 35 0.73 -0.91 11.91
C THR A 35 -0.75 -1.26 11.77
N SER A 36 -1.56 -0.37 11.19
CA SER A 36 -2.97 -0.65 10.94
C SER A 36 -3.13 -1.55 9.71
N LYS A 37 -4.14 -2.43 9.76
CA LYS A 37 -4.54 -3.27 8.63
C LYS A 37 -4.80 -2.45 7.37
N HIS A 38 -5.49 -1.32 7.51
CA HIS A 38 -5.87 -0.46 6.38
C HIS A 38 -4.65 0.17 5.70
N ASN A 39 -3.71 0.74 6.46
CA ASN A 39 -2.54 1.41 5.89
C ASN A 39 -1.60 0.39 5.24
N THR A 40 -1.41 -0.77 5.90
CA THR A 40 -0.57 -1.84 5.37
C THR A 40 -1.14 -2.41 4.06
N GLN A 41 -2.46 -2.63 4.01
CA GLN A 41 -3.14 -3.07 2.79
C GLN A 41 -3.00 -2.05 1.67
N TYR A 42 -3.22 -0.76 1.96
CA TYR A 42 -3.09 0.30 0.97
C TYR A 42 -1.68 0.36 0.37
N LEU A 43 -0.65 0.45 1.22
CA LEU A 43 0.76 0.55 0.79
C LEU A 43 1.26 -0.70 0.04
N LEU A 44 0.63 -1.86 0.27
CA LEU A 44 0.99 -3.12 -0.39
C LEU A 44 0.01 -3.53 -1.50
N GLY A 45 -0.77 -2.60 -2.05
CA GLY A 45 -1.61 -2.88 -3.21
C GLY A 45 -2.82 -3.79 -2.94
N GLY A 46 -3.40 -3.67 -1.76
CA GLY A 46 -4.50 -4.52 -1.30
C GLY A 46 -4.05 -5.87 -0.74
N TYR A 47 -2.73 -6.10 -0.62
CA TYR A 47 -2.23 -7.34 -0.03
C TYR A 47 -2.76 -7.54 1.39
N LYS A 48 -3.43 -8.68 1.60
CA LYS A 48 -4.03 -9.08 2.87
C LYS A 48 -3.39 -10.40 3.30
N PHE A 49 -2.62 -10.38 4.38
CA PHE A 49 -2.10 -11.63 4.97
C PHE A 49 -3.27 -12.52 5.41
N ILE A 50 -3.11 -13.85 5.26
CA ILE A 50 -4.16 -14.84 5.52
C ILE A 50 -4.74 -14.77 6.94
N PHE A 51 -3.98 -14.29 7.92
CA PHE A 51 -4.46 -14.10 9.30
C PHE A 51 -5.58 -13.07 9.43
N PHE A 52 -5.77 -12.19 8.45
CA PHE A 52 -6.87 -11.21 8.44
C PHE A 52 -8.11 -11.69 7.68
N ALA A 53 -8.13 -12.94 7.16
CA ALA A 53 -9.18 -13.49 6.30
C ALA A 53 -10.43 -14.00 7.03
N ALA A 54 -10.44 -14.03 8.37
CA ALA A 54 -11.61 -14.37 9.17
C ALA A 54 -12.69 -13.28 9.14
#